data_AF-A0A844T8D7-F1
#
_entry.id   AF-A0A844T8D7-F1
#
_cell.length_a   1.000
_cell.length_b   1.000
_cell.length_c   1.000
_cell.angle_alpha   90.00
_cell.angle_beta   90.00
_cell.angle_gamma   90.00
#
_symmetry.space_group_name_H-M   'P 1'
#
loop_
_entity.id
_entity.type
_entity.pdbx_description
1 polymer ?
#
loop_
_entity_poly.entity_id
_entity_poly.type
_entity_poly.pdbx_seq_one_letter_code
_entity_poly.pdbx_strand_id
1 'polypeptide(L)' 'MDDHVKTPAAPLKTCPICGKPQSQATRPFCSSRCRDVDLNRWLKGSYVIPGRDDGADDVE' A
#
# COMPACT_ATOMS: atom_id res chain seq x y z
N MET A 1 -25.38 23.01 25.43
CA MET A 1 -23.93 23.10 25.73
C MET A 1 -23.31 21.88 25.07
N ASP A 2 -23.14 21.98 23.77
CA ASP A 2 -22.93 20.82 22.91
C ASP A 2 -21.44 20.55 22.80
N ASP A 3 -20.97 19.81 23.81
CA ASP A 3 -19.61 19.31 23.92
C ASP A 3 -19.38 18.31 22.77
N HIS A 4 -18.81 18.82 21.68
CA HIS A 4 -18.39 18.00 20.56
C HIS A 4 -17.23 17.11 21.02
N VAL A 5 -17.56 15.91 21.49
CA VAL A 5 -16.59 14.87 21.79
C VAL A 5 -15.82 14.56 20.50
N LYS A 6 -14.61 15.11 20.39
CA LYS A 6 -13.77 14.94 19.21
C LYS A 6 -13.14 13.55 19.30
N THR A 7 -13.83 12.55 18.75
CA THR A 7 -13.31 11.19 18.61
C THR A 7 -11.94 11.24 17.90
N PRO A 8 -10.88 10.63 18.45
CA PRO A 8 -9.56 10.68 17.84
C PRO A 8 -9.59 9.96 16.49
N ALA A 9 -9.23 10.68 15.44
CA ALA A 9 -9.10 10.13 14.10
C ALA A 9 -8.06 8.98 14.13
N ALA A 10 -8.46 7.80 13.68
CA ALA A 10 -7.58 6.65 13.59
C ALA A 10 -6.27 7.01 12.85
N PRO A 11 -5.12 6.43 13.26
CA PRO A 11 -3.83 6.77 12.67
C PRO A 11 -3.87 6.56 11.15
N LEU A 12 -3.46 7.59 10.40
CA LEU A 12 -3.41 7.53 8.95
C LEU A 12 -2.39 6.46 8.55
N LYS A 13 -2.84 5.37 7.90
CA LYS A 13 -1.93 4.38 7.31
C LYS A 13 -0.90 5.08 6.40
N THR A 14 0.31 4.57 6.39
CA THR A 14 1.44 5.12 5.63
C THR A 14 1.39 4.68 4.16
N CYS A 15 1.91 5.54 3.28
CA CYS A 15 2.06 5.28 1.86
C CYS A 15 3.07 4.14 1.64
N PRO A 16 2.72 3.07 0.90
CA PRO A 16 3.62 1.93 0.68
C PRO A 16 4.84 2.25 -0.21
N ILE A 17 4.83 3.40 -0.88
CA ILE A 17 5.90 3.81 -1.80
C ILE A 17 6.96 4.67 -1.12
N CYS A 18 6.57 5.50 -0.15
CA CYS A 18 7.47 6.50 0.45
C CYS A 18 7.29 6.72 1.96
N GLY A 19 6.38 6.01 2.62
CA GLY A 19 6.18 6.07 4.07
C GLY A 19 5.40 7.28 4.60
N LYS A 20 5.14 8.30 3.78
CA LYS A 20 4.36 9.50 4.20
C LYS A 20 2.89 9.14 4.52
N PRO A 21 2.19 9.92 5.37
CA PRO A 21 0.76 9.69 5.62
C PRO A 21 -0.05 9.68 4.32
N GLN A 22 -0.96 8.70 4.18
CA GLN A 22 -1.84 8.64 3.01
C GLN A 22 -2.74 9.87 2.92
N SER A 23 -3.06 10.29 1.69
CA SER A 23 -4.06 11.31 1.42
C SER A 23 -5.39 10.65 1.08
N GLN A 24 -6.51 11.20 1.57
CA GLN A 24 -7.84 10.63 1.33
C GLN A 24 -8.16 10.48 -0.17
N ALA A 25 -7.73 11.43 -1.00
CA ALA A 25 -7.98 11.43 -2.44
C ALA A 25 -7.17 10.38 -3.22
N THR A 26 -6.10 9.85 -2.64
CA THR A 26 -5.14 8.97 -3.34
C THR A 26 -4.82 7.70 -2.58
N ARG A 27 -5.66 7.32 -1.60
CA ARG A 27 -5.48 6.09 -0.81
C ARG A 27 -5.28 4.87 -1.74
N PRO A 28 -4.32 3.98 -1.46
CA PRO A 28 -3.46 3.90 -0.25
C PRO A 28 -2.22 4.82 -0.25
N PHE A 29 -2.07 5.72 -1.21
CA PHE A 29 -0.87 6.54 -1.41
C PHE A 29 -0.99 7.94 -0.80
N CYS A 30 0.13 8.67 -0.76
CA CYS A 30 0.16 10.07 -0.35
C CYS A 30 -0.08 11.06 -1.52
N SER A 31 0.07 10.63 -2.78
CA SER A 31 -0.08 11.48 -3.98
C SER A 31 -0.26 10.68 -5.27
N SER A 32 -0.71 11.34 -6.35
CA SER A 32 -0.78 10.74 -7.70
C SER A 32 0.57 10.20 -8.13
N ARG A 33 1.67 10.93 -7.88
CA ARG A 33 3.01 10.48 -8.25
C ARG A 33 3.37 9.13 -7.61
N CYS A 34 3.00 8.90 -6.36
CA CYS A 34 3.26 7.60 -5.72
C CYS A 34 2.42 6.48 -6.33
N ARG A 35 1.16 6.76 -6.70
CA ARG A 35 0.31 5.81 -7.44
C ARG A 35 0.93 5.42 -8.79
N ASP A 36 1.44 6.39 -9.53
CA ASP A 36 2.02 6.15 -10.85
C ASP A 36 3.36 5.38 -10.75
N VAL A 37 4.14 5.62 -9.69
CA VAL A 37 5.35 4.83 -9.39
C VAL A 37 5.00 3.38 -9.07
N ASP A 38 3.96 3.15 -8.27
CA ASP A 38 3.48 1.81 -7.97
C ASP A 38 3.07 1.07 -9.25
N LEU A 39 2.26 1.73 -10.09
CA LEU A 39 1.85 1.19 -11.40
C LEU A 39 3.06 0.82 -12.26
N ASN A 40 4.07 1.67 -12.32
CA ASN A 40 5.29 1.36 -13.07
C ASN A 40 6.05 0.15 -12.48
N ARG A 41 6.06 -0.06 -11.15
CA ARG A 41 6.64 -1.27 -10.54
C ARG A 41 5.88 -2.53 -10.94
N TRP A 42 4.55 -2.45 -11.02
CA TRP A 42 3.71 -3.52 -11.55
C TRP A 42 4.05 -3.85 -13.00
N LEU A 43 4.07 -2.83 -13.88
CA LEU A 43 4.37 -3.01 -15.30
C LEU A 43 5.79 -3.53 -15.55
N LYS A 44 6.74 -3.26 -14.65
CA LYS A 44 8.10 -3.79 -14.69
C LYS A 44 8.26 -5.18 -14.08
N GLY A 45 7.19 -5.78 -13.56
CA GLY A 45 7.27 -7.08 -12.87
C GLY A 45 8.12 -7.06 -11.60
N SER A 46 8.25 -5.90 -10.94
CA SER A 46 9.06 -5.77 -9.73
C SER A 46 8.44 -6.43 -8.50
N TYR A 47 7.14 -6.76 -8.55
CA TYR A 47 6.45 -7.48 -7.50
C TYR A 47 6.58 -8.98 -7.75
N VAL A 48 7.44 -9.63 -6.97
CA VAL A 48 7.74 -11.06 -7.07
C VAL A 48 7.30 -11.74 -5.76
N ILE A 49 6.54 -12.83 -5.89
CA ILE A 49 6.28 -13.74 -4.77
C ILE A 49 7.41 -14.77 -4.81
N PRO A 50 8.27 -14.86 -3.77
CA PRO A 50 9.32 -15.86 -3.73
C PRO A 50 8.69 -17.26 -3.80
N GLY A 51 9.25 -18.13 -4.65
CA GLY A 51 8.90 -19.54 -4.66
C GLY A 51 9.27 -20.19 -3.32
N ARG A 52 8.62 -21.29 -2.98
CA ARG A 52 9.02 -22.09 -1.83
C ARG A 52 10.14 -23.04 -2.28
N ASP A 53 11.17 -23.19 -1.45
CA ASP A 53 12.36 -24.01 -1.75
C ASP A 53 12.09 -25.53 -1.72
N ASP A 54 10.86 -25.99 -1.45
CA ASP A 54 10.54 -27.41 -1.53
C ASP A 54 10.38 -27.84 -2.99
N GLY A 55 11.42 -28.49 -3.51
CA GLY A 55 11.47 -29.12 -4.84
C GLY A 55 10.42 -30.20 -5.03
N ALA A 56 9.17 -29.79 -5.18
CA ALA A 56 8.04 -30.55 -5.67
C ALA A 56 7.44 -29.78 -6.85
N ASP A 57 8.26 -29.62 -7.89
CA ASP A 57 7.74 -29.46 -9.24
C ASP A 57 6.98 -30.75 -9.61
N ASP A 58 5.74 -30.57 -10.06
CA ASP A 58 4.88 -31.56 -10.73
C ASP A 58 4.50 -32.83 -9.93
N VAL A 59 3.36 -32.77 -9.23
CA VAL A 59 2.51 -33.96 -9.05
C VAL A 59 1.43 -33.89 -10.13
N GLU A 60 1.58 -34.75 -11.15
CA GLU A 60 0.59 -35.00 -12.21
C GLU A 60 -0.72 -35.60 -11.66
#